data_AF-A0A0C2W3R0-F1
#
_entry.id   AF-A0A0C2W3R0-F1
#
_cell.length_a   1.000
_cell.length_b   1.000
_cell.length_c   1.000
_cell.angle_alpha   90.00
_cell.angle_beta   90.00
_cell.angle_gamma   90.00
#
_symmetry.space_group_name_H-M   'P 1'
#
loop_
_entity.id
_entity.type
_entity.pdbx_description
1 polymer ?
#
loop_
_entity_poly.entity_id
_entity_poly.type
_entity_poly.pdbx_seq_one_letter_code
_entity_poly.pdbx_strand_id
1 'polypeptide(L)'
;MAWGGEKEQQAERDEGNLNAKNWQDEARKVLENTLPATSSCTSEAVPPQGSTSILSDFDRYREARLQEVDEEDEEGWEAEMRRYLKVVARNIMKESDIVEWWQDNAGRFPTLSRIALDVLPVRASSVPCERLFSASKQTADDRRSRLGDAKFEELQVMKFAWRRNIPNLAAWNSLDMEDVTDLDKCEHLLQNDDWEKDLDNLDQEGHLVDSDID
;
A
#
# COMPACT_ATOMS: atom_id res chain seq x y z
N MET A 1 -22.14 -27.16 8.89
CA MET A 1 -21.40 -28.18 9.65
C MET A 1 -21.24 -27.65 11.07
N ALA A 2 -21.93 -28.23 12.05
CA ALA A 2 -21.77 -27.87 13.45
C ALA A 2 -20.91 -28.96 14.09
N TRP A 3 -19.69 -28.62 14.49
CA TRP A 3 -18.74 -29.57 15.08
C TRP A 3 -18.79 -29.49 16.61
N GLY A 4 -18.59 -30.62 17.30
CA GLY A 4 -18.41 -30.71 18.74
C GLY A 4 -19.67 -30.58 19.59
N GLY A 5 -20.84 -31.00 19.08
CA GLY A 5 -22.12 -30.95 19.81
C GLY A 5 -22.44 -32.20 20.64
N GLU A 6 -23.52 -32.16 21.42
CA GLU A 6 -23.91 -33.23 22.36
C GLU A 6 -24.11 -34.60 21.70
N LYS A 7 -24.62 -34.62 20.46
CA LYS A 7 -24.79 -35.85 19.67
C LYS A 7 -23.46 -36.50 19.29
N GLU A 8 -22.43 -35.69 19.03
CA GLU A 8 -21.09 -36.16 18.69
C GLU A 8 -20.36 -36.66 19.93
N GLN A 9 -20.53 -35.97 21.07
CA GLN A 9 -20.02 -36.44 22.36
C GLN A 9 -20.59 -37.81 22.74
N GLN A 10 -21.90 -38.02 22.58
CA GLN A 10 -22.53 -39.29 22.93
C GLN A 10 -22.07 -40.42 22.01
N ALA A 11 -21.95 -40.16 20.71
CA ALA A 11 -21.40 -41.12 19.75
C ALA A 11 -19.97 -41.54 20.13
N GLU A 12 -19.10 -40.59 20.50
CA GLU A 12 -17.73 -40.91 20.94
C GLU A 12 -17.70 -41.71 22.26
N ARG A 13 -18.64 -41.47 23.18
CA ARG A 13 -18.76 -42.25 24.43
C ARG A 13 -19.24 -43.68 24.17
N ASP A 14 -20.19 -43.84 23.25
CA ASP A 14 -20.70 -45.14 22.84
C ASP A 14 -19.62 -45.95 22.09
N GLU A 15 -18.67 -45.27 21.42
CA GLU A 15 -17.45 -45.83 20.84
C GLU A 15 -16.34 -46.13 21.87
N GLY A 16 -16.57 -45.84 23.16
CA GLY A 16 -15.66 -46.16 24.26
C GLY A 16 -14.65 -45.07 24.62
N ASN A 17 -14.78 -43.86 24.07
CA ASN A 17 -13.95 -42.73 24.46
C ASN A 17 -14.46 -42.10 25.77
N LEU A 18 -13.84 -42.48 26.89
CA LEU A 18 -14.18 -41.96 28.22
C LEU A 18 -13.97 -40.45 28.36
N ASN A 19 -13.12 -39.86 27.51
CA ASN A 19 -12.76 -38.44 27.57
C ASN A 19 -13.48 -37.58 26.51
N ALA A 20 -14.52 -38.11 25.87
CA ALA A 20 -15.32 -37.36 24.91
C ALA A 20 -15.90 -36.08 25.56
N LYS A 21 -15.58 -34.93 24.95
CA LYS A 21 -15.84 -33.60 25.50
C LYS A 21 -16.71 -32.78 24.55
N ASN A 22 -17.79 -32.22 25.07
CA ASN A 22 -18.64 -31.30 24.33
C ASN A 22 -17.98 -29.92 24.27
N TRP A 23 -17.36 -29.62 23.14
CA TRP A 23 -16.65 -28.36 22.92
C TRP A 23 -17.60 -27.16 22.79
N GLN A 24 -18.86 -27.36 22.37
CA GLN A 24 -19.85 -26.28 22.32
C GLN A 24 -20.27 -25.81 23.72
N ASP A 25 -20.45 -26.74 24.66
CA ASP A 25 -20.79 -26.40 26.05
C ASP A 25 -19.61 -25.75 26.78
N GLU A 26 -18.40 -26.21 26.52
CA GLU A 26 -17.19 -25.56 27.05
C GLU A 26 -17.00 -24.15 26.50
N ALA A 27 -17.21 -23.94 25.20
CA ALA A 27 -17.16 -22.61 24.62
C ALA A 27 -18.21 -21.67 25.26
N ARG A 28 -19.42 -22.17 25.50
CA ARG A 28 -20.47 -21.40 26.19
C ARG A 28 -20.09 -21.07 27.63
N LYS A 29 -19.53 -22.04 28.36
CA LYS A 29 -19.06 -21.84 29.73
C LYS A 29 -17.91 -20.84 29.81
N VAL A 30 -16.99 -20.85 28.84
CA VAL A 30 -15.95 -19.82 28.72
C VAL A 30 -16.59 -18.45 28.51
N LEU A 31 -17.60 -18.34 27.64
CA LEU A 31 -18.33 -17.09 27.43
C LEU A 31 -18.99 -16.58 28.73
N GLU A 32 -19.69 -17.46 29.43
CA GLU A 32 -20.37 -17.17 30.70
C GLU A 32 -19.39 -16.77 31.81
N ASN A 33 -18.22 -17.39 31.87
CA ASN A 33 -17.19 -17.04 32.86
C ASN A 33 -16.45 -15.74 32.51
N THR A 34 -16.31 -15.43 31.23
CA THR A 34 -15.56 -14.26 30.74
C THR A 34 -16.43 -13.00 30.72
N LEU A 35 -17.75 -13.16 30.67
CA LEU A 35 -18.70 -12.09 30.86
C LEU A 35 -18.98 -11.95 32.37
N PRO A 36 -18.42 -10.95 33.08
CA PRO A 36 -18.91 -10.65 34.43
C PRO A 36 -20.39 -10.34 34.30
N ALA A 37 -21.23 -10.97 35.15
CA ALA A 37 -22.68 -10.82 35.16
C ALA A 37 -23.05 -9.39 34.76
N THR A 38 -23.50 -9.22 33.51
CA THR A 38 -24.05 -7.96 33.05
C THR A 38 -25.30 -7.79 33.87
N SER A 39 -25.18 -7.06 34.97
CA SER A 39 -26.32 -6.52 35.69
C SER A 39 -27.27 -5.95 34.64
N SER A 40 -28.44 -6.57 34.63
CA SER A 40 -29.63 -6.20 33.89
C SER A 40 -29.71 -4.68 33.66
N CYS A 41 -29.60 -4.24 32.41
CA CYS A 41 -30.22 -2.99 31.98
C CYS A 41 -31.53 -3.35 31.29
N THR A 42 -32.49 -3.76 32.12
CA THR A 42 -33.90 -3.68 31.76
C THR A 42 -34.26 -2.21 31.65
N SER A 43 -35.02 -1.87 30.61
CA SER A 43 -35.62 -0.56 30.41
C SER A 43 -36.45 -0.15 31.63
N GLU A 44 -36.00 0.87 32.36
CA GLU A 44 -36.88 1.66 33.22
C GLU A 44 -36.40 3.11 33.18
N ALA A 45 -37.28 3.99 32.71
CA ALA A 45 -37.05 5.42 32.62
C ALA A 45 -36.90 6.04 34.02
N VAL A 46 -35.91 6.95 34.22
CA VAL A 46 -35.82 8.09 35.18
C VAL A 46 -34.34 8.54 35.35
N PRO A 47 -34.00 9.84 35.58
CA PRO A 47 -34.18 11.10 34.84
C PRO A 47 -32.81 11.62 34.28
N PRO A 48 -32.64 12.85 33.71
CA PRO A 48 -31.45 13.19 32.95
C PRO A 48 -30.30 13.59 33.87
N GLN A 49 -29.17 12.88 33.77
CA GLN A 49 -27.89 13.33 34.32
C GLN A 49 -26.84 13.22 33.23
N GLY A 50 -26.37 14.39 32.80
CA GLY A 50 -25.50 14.58 31.66
C GLY A 50 -24.22 13.76 31.77
N SER A 51 -24.06 12.83 30.84
CA SER A 51 -22.75 12.37 30.40
C SER A 51 -22.67 12.70 28.92
N THR A 52 -21.83 13.67 28.59
CA THR A 52 -21.52 14.04 27.21
C THR A 52 -20.93 12.83 26.53
N SER A 53 -21.75 12.16 25.73
CA SER A 53 -21.37 11.06 24.85
C SER A 53 -20.18 11.50 24.00
N ILE A 54 -18.98 11.00 24.33
CA ILE A 54 -17.83 11.11 23.45
C ILE A 54 -18.01 10.02 22.40
N LEU A 55 -18.90 10.26 21.44
CA LEU A 55 -18.92 9.46 20.22
C LEU A 55 -17.56 9.59 19.54
N SER A 56 -17.03 8.48 19.03
CA SER A 56 -15.88 8.51 18.13
C SER A 56 -16.15 9.47 16.98
N ASP A 57 -15.13 10.15 16.46
CA ASP A 57 -15.27 11.00 15.28
C ASP A 57 -15.93 10.24 14.11
N PHE A 58 -15.69 8.92 14.05
CA PHE A 58 -16.35 8.00 13.12
C PHE A 58 -17.86 7.87 13.38
N ASP A 59 -18.27 7.66 14.64
CA ASP A 59 -19.69 7.48 14.99
C ASP A 59 -20.47 8.78 14.82
N ARG A 60 -19.86 9.91 15.19
CA ARG A 60 -20.44 11.24 14.96
C ARG A 60 -20.62 11.55 13.47
N TYR A 61 -19.64 11.18 12.64
CA TYR A 61 -19.74 11.33 11.19
C TYR A 61 -20.83 10.43 10.59
N ARG A 62 -20.94 9.19 11.07
CA ARG A 62 -21.95 8.23 10.65
C ARG A 62 -23.37 8.69 11.02
N GLU A 63 -23.56 9.17 12.24
CA GLU A 63 -24.87 9.65 12.73
C GLU A 63 -25.34 10.91 12.02
N ALA A 64 -24.46 11.91 11.84
CA ALA A 64 -24.79 13.13 11.11
C ALA A 64 -25.27 12.83 9.69
N ARG A 65 -24.72 11.78 9.07
CA ARG A 65 -25.07 11.39 7.70
C ARG A 65 -26.28 10.47 7.62
N LEU A 66 -26.58 9.68 8.65
CA LEU A 66 -27.86 8.96 8.74
C LEU A 66 -29.02 9.95 8.82
N GLN A 67 -28.84 11.07 9.53
CA GLN A 67 -29.80 12.17 9.58
C GLN A 67 -29.95 12.90 8.24
N GLU A 68 -28.91 12.99 7.42
CA GLU A 68 -28.99 13.55 6.05
C GLU A 68 -29.67 12.59 5.05
N VAL A 69 -29.68 11.28 5.31
CA VAL A 69 -30.22 10.25 4.39
C VAL A 69 -31.74 10.08 4.56
N ASP A 70 -32.33 10.61 5.64
CA ASP A 70 -33.75 10.42 5.99
C ASP A 70 -34.75 11.24 5.13
N GLU A 71 -34.33 12.09 4.19
CA GLU A 71 -35.26 12.93 3.42
C GLU A 71 -35.44 12.56 1.93
N GLU A 72 -34.56 11.77 1.28
CA GLU A 72 -34.70 11.49 -0.17
C GLU A 72 -34.40 10.05 -0.65
N ASP A 73 -33.81 9.16 0.15
CA ASP A 73 -33.41 7.81 -0.29
C ASP A 73 -34.06 6.68 0.54
N GLU A 74 -35.32 6.33 0.25
CA GLU A 74 -35.95 5.09 0.76
C GLU A 74 -35.33 3.80 0.15
N GLU A 75 -34.43 3.91 -0.82
CA GLU A 75 -33.82 2.76 -1.50
C GLU A 75 -32.47 2.38 -0.84
N GLY A 76 -32.53 1.49 0.14
CA GLY A 76 -31.34 0.96 0.83
C GLY A 76 -30.30 0.28 -0.08
N TRP A 77 -29.17 -0.14 0.50
CA TRP A 77 -27.96 -0.66 -0.20
C TRP A 77 -28.21 -1.71 -1.30
N GLU A 78 -29.28 -2.50 -1.18
CA GLU A 78 -29.63 -3.52 -2.18
C GLU A 78 -30.13 -2.91 -3.50
N ALA A 79 -30.93 -1.84 -3.42
CA ALA A 79 -31.40 -1.12 -4.61
C ALA A 79 -30.24 -0.38 -5.29
N GLU A 80 -29.36 0.23 -4.49
CA GLU A 80 -28.11 0.84 -4.94
C GLU A 80 -27.24 -0.17 -5.71
N MET A 81 -27.05 -1.38 -5.16
CA MET A 81 -26.32 -2.48 -5.82
C MET A 81 -26.97 -2.90 -7.14
N ARG A 82 -28.29 -3.09 -7.17
CA ARG A 82 -29.01 -3.45 -8.41
C ARG A 82 -28.87 -2.35 -9.48
N ARG A 83 -28.84 -1.08 -9.08
CA ARG A 83 -28.63 0.06 -9.97
C ARG A 83 -27.20 0.08 -10.51
N TYR A 84 -26.21 -0.11 -9.64
CA TYR A 84 -24.79 -0.22 -10.02
C TYR A 84 -24.57 -1.32 -11.05
N LEU A 85 -25.07 -2.54 -10.80
CA LEU A 85 -24.92 -3.67 -11.73
C LEU A 85 -25.51 -3.40 -13.13
N LYS A 86 -26.58 -2.60 -13.22
CA LYS A 86 -27.16 -2.19 -14.51
C LYS A 86 -26.31 -1.12 -15.23
N VAL A 87 -25.58 -0.29 -14.49
CA VAL A 87 -24.78 0.84 -15.02
C VAL A 87 -23.39 0.38 -15.46
N VAL A 88 -22.72 -0.46 -14.66
CA VAL A 88 -21.36 -0.97 -14.91
C VAL A 88 -21.26 -1.70 -16.24
N ALA A 89 -22.31 -2.42 -16.62
CA ALA A 89 -22.37 -3.17 -17.88
C ALA A 89 -22.23 -2.30 -19.14
N ARG A 90 -22.29 -0.96 -19.03
CA ARG A 90 -22.31 -0.05 -20.18
C ARG A 90 -21.13 0.92 -20.28
N ASN A 91 -20.37 1.17 -19.21
CA ASN A 91 -19.59 2.42 -19.14
C ASN A 91 -18.17 2.35 -18.54
N ILE A 92 -17.62 1.16 -18.25
CA ILE A 92 -16.24 1.03 -17.76
C ILE A 92 -15.35 0.45 -18.88
N MET A 93 -14.36 1.23 -19.32
CA MET A 93 -13.32 0.76 -20.24
C MET A 93 -12.09 0.29 -19.45
N LYS A 94 -11.21 -0.49 -20.08
CA LYS A 94 -10.03 -1.08 -19.42
C LYS A 94 -9.06 -0.01 -18.91
N GLU A 95 -9.02 1.13 -19.57
CA GLU A 95 -8.13 2.25 -19.29
C GLU A 95 -8.71 3.27 -18.30
N SER A 96 -9.96 3.09 -17.85
CA SER A 96 -10.61 4.01 -16.92
C SER A 96 -10.05 3.88 -15.50
N ASP A 97 -9.74 5.00 -14.85
CA ASP A 97 -9.42 5.01 -13.43
C ASP A 97 -10.68 4.70 -12.61
N ILE A 98 -10.70 3.50 -12.02
CA ILE A 98 -11.84 2.98 -11.26
C ILE A 98 -12.03 3.80 -9.96
N VAL A 99 -10.95 4.30 -9.36
CA VAL A 99 -11.02 5.10 -8.13
C VAL A 99 -11.64 6.46 -8.43
N GLU A 100 -11.20 7.12 -9.50
CA GLU A 100 -11.79 8.38 -9.97
C GLU A 100 -13.27 8.20 -10.31
N TRP A 101 -13.63 7.10 -10.99
CA TRP A 101 -15.03 6.80 -11.31
C TRP A 101 -15.91 6.69 -10.05
N TRP A 102 -15.42 6.05 -8.99
CA TRP A 102 -16.17 5.95 -7.73
C TRP A 102 -16.27 7.29 -6.99
N GLN A 103 -15.28 8.18 -7.13
CA GLN A 103 -15.37 9.54 -6.60
C GLN A 103 -16.46 10.34 -7.31
N ASP A 104 -16.50 10.28 -8.64
CA ASP A 104 -17.49 10.99 -9.45
C ASP A 104 -18.91 10.46 -9.24
N ASN A 105 -19.05 9.16 -8.97
CA ASN A 105 -20.35 8.52 -8.76
C ASN A 105 -20.72 8.38 -7.27
N ALA A 106 -19.97 8.98 -6.35
CA ALA A 106 -20.24 8.90 -4.92
C ALA A 106 -21.62 9.45 -4.53
N GLY A 107 -22.13 10.46 -5.24
CA GLY A 107 -23.48 10.97 -5.03
C GLY A 107 -24.60 10.05 -5.53
N ARG A 108 -24.31 9.17 -6.50
CA ARG A 108 -25.28 8.21 -7.06
C ARG A 108 -25.28 6.88 -6.33
N PHE A 109 -24.14 6.54 -5.74
CA PHE A 109 -23.90 5.30 -5.01
C PHE A 109 -23.21 5.62 -3.67
N PRO A 110 -23.94 6.18 -2.68
CA PRO A 110 -23.36 6.67 -1.44
C PRO A 110 -22.81 5.57 -0.53
N THR A 111 -23.34 4.36 -0.57
CA THR A 111 -22.87 3.23 0.27
C THR A 111 -21.74 2.49 -0.44
N LEU A 112 -21.92 2.16 -1.72
CA LEU A 112 -20.97 1.38 -2.49
C LEU A 112 -19.69 2.15 -2.79
N SER A 113 -19.78 3.46 -3.04
CA SER A 113 -18.58 4.29 -3.26
C SER A 113 -17.65 4.30 -2.06
N ARG A 114 -18.18 4.30 -0.82
CA ARG A 114 -17.35 4.23 0.39
C ARG A 114 -16.60 2.90 0.47
N ILE A 115 -17.34 1.79 0.34
CA ILE A 115 -16.74 0.45 0.35
C ILE A 115 -15.69 0.33 -0.75
N ALA A 116 -15.99 0.81 -1.96
CA ALA A 116 -15.09 0.75 -3.08
C ALA A 116 -13.84 1.62 -2.87
N LEU A 117 -13.99 2.84 -2.36
CA LEU A 117 -12.88 3.75 -2.09
C LEU A 117 -12.03 3.31 -0.88
N ASP A 118 -12.57 2.49 0.02
CA ASP A 118 -11.78 1.87 1.09
C ASP A 118 -10.99 0.66 0.59
N VAL A 119 -11.58 -0.17 -0.28
CA VAL A 119 -10.99 -1.45 -0.71
C VAL A 119 -10.09 -1.32 -1.94
N LEU A 120 -10.47 -0.54 -2.95
CA LEU A 120 -9.73 -0.46 -4.22
C LEU A 120 -8.32 0.14 -4.11
N PRO A 121 -8.07 1.16 -3.25
CA PRO A 121 -6.72 1.68 -3.07
C PRO A 121 -5.76 0.72 -2.36
N VAL A 122 -6.28 -0.35 -1.74
CA VAL A 122 -5.46 -1.36 -1.07
C VAL A 122 -4.59 -2.06 -2.09
N ARG A 123 -3.28 -2.00 -1.89
CA ARG A 123 -2.30 -2.66 -2.75
C ARG A 123 -2.42 -4.17 -2.56
N ALA A 124 -2.64 -4.90 -3.66
CA ALA A 124 -2.75 -6.36 -3.61
C ALA A 124 -1.44 -7.10 -3.27
N SER A 125 -0.29 -6.41 -3.26
CA SER A 125 1.03 -7.00 -3.00
C SER A 125 1.82 -6.25 -1.94
N SER A 126 2.75 -6.97 -1.29
CA SER A 126 3.76 -6.44 -0.35
C SER A 126 4.97 -5.79 -1.05
N VAL A 127 5.09 -5.90 -2.37
CA VAL A 127 6.13 -5.20 -3.16
C VAL A 127 6.32 -3.71 -2.81
N PRO A 128 5.28 -2.90 -2.53
CA PRO A 128 5.45 -1.49 -2.20
C PRO A 128 6.11 -1.31 -0.84
N CYS A 129 5.75 -2.12 0.16
CA CYS A 129 6.40 -2.06 1.46
C CYS A 129 7.81 -2.64 1.39
N GLU A 130 8.07 -3.70 0.61
CA GLU A 130 9.43 -4.21 0.38
C GLU A 130 10.35 -3.18 -0.29
N ARG A 131 9.85 -2.45 -1.30
CA ARG A 131 10.59 -1.33 -1.90
C ARG A 131 10.83 -0.21 -0.89
N LEU A 132 9.84 0.12 -0.07
CA LEU A 132 9.98 1.11 1.00
C LEU A 132 11.08 0.70 1.98
N PHE A 133 11.06 -0.54 2.46
CA PHE A 133 12.06 -1.08 3.39
C PHE A 133 13.45 -1.20 2.77
N SER A 134 13.54 -1.59 1.50
CA SER A 134 14.81 -1.62 0.77
C SER A 134 15.39 -0.22 0.61
N ALA A 135 14.57 0.76 0.27
CA ALA A 135 14.98 2.16 0.16
C ALA A 135 15.27 2.81 1.53
N SER A 136 14.67 2.31 2.61
CA SER A 136 14.92 2.80 3.97
C SER A 136 16.19 2.22 4.57
N LYS A 137 16.71 1.09 4.04
CA LYS A 137 18.02 0.55 4.42
C LYS A 137 19.13 1.59 4.26
N GLN A 138 19.09 2.41 3.20
CA GLN A 138 20.04 3.50 3.00
C GLN A 138 20.00 4.55 4.11
N THR A 139 18.82 4.85 4.65
CA THR A 139 18.66 5.76 5.79
C THR A 139 19.07 5.12 7.12
N ALA A 140 18.93 3.79 7.24
CA ALA A 140 19.28 3.05 8.45
C ALA A 140 20.79 2.74 8.56
N ASP A 141 21.43 2.31 7.47
CA ASP A 141 22.73 1.63 7.46
C ASP A 141 23.86 2.56 6.96
N ASP A 142 23.63 3.31 5.89
CA ASP A 142 24.71 3.86 5.05
C ASP A 142 25.43 5.09 5.65
N ARG A 143 24.90 5.65 6.75
CA ARG A 143 25.51 6.78 7.47
C ARG A 143 25.75 6.56 8.96
N ARG A 144 25.70 5.31 9.46
CA ARG A 144 25.86 4.99 10.91
C ARG A 144 25.03 5.90 11.82
N SER A 145 23.87 6.32 11.36
CA SER A 145 22.95 7.11 12.14
C SER A 145 22.36 6.22 13.22
N ARG A 146 22.73 6.46 14.48
CA ARG A 146 22.01 5.93 15.66
C ARG A 146 20.66 6.66 15.79
N LEU A 147 19.86 6.61 14.73
CA LEU A 147 18.49 7.11 14.71
C LEU A 147 17.66 6.13 15.54
N GLY A 148 17.06 6.63 16.61
CA GLY A 148 16.02 5.88 17.31
C GLY A 148 14.78 5.75 16.43
N ASP A 149 13.96 4.75 16.74
CA ASP A 149 12.80 4.32 15.95
C ASP A 149 11.87 5.49 15.58
N ALA A 150 11.57 6.37 16.54
CA ALA A 150 10.71 7.54 16.33
C ALA A 150 11.27 8.51 15.25
N LYS A 151 12.57 8.83 15.29
CA LYS A 151 13.19 9.73 14.31
C LYS A 151 13.29 9.08 12.94
N PHE A 152 13.48 7.77 12.90
CA PHE A 152 13.49 7.03 11.65
C PHE A 152 12.11 7.03 10.99
N GLU A 153 11.05 6.81 11.77
CA GLU A 153 9.66 6.89 11.31
C GLU A 153 9.34 8.29 10.75
N GLU A 154 9.62 9.34 11.52
CA GLU A 154 9.44 10.74 11.08
C GLU A 154 10.13 11.00 9.73
N LEU A 155 11.37 10.54 9.57
CA LEU A 155 12.12 10.67 8.32
C LEU A 155 11.47 9.91 7.16
N GLN A 156 11.00 8.68 7.37
CA GLN A 156 10.33 7.92 6.31
C GLN A 156 8.98 8.57 5.91
N VAL A 157 8.20 9.04 6.88
CA VAL A 157 6.93 9.75 6.63
C VAL A 157 7.19 11.05 5.88
N MET A 158 8.16 11.86 6.31
CA MET A 158 8.54 13.11 5.66
C MET A 158 9.04 12.86 4.22
N LYS A 159 9.91 11.86 4.03
CA LYS A 159 10.39 11.44 2.71
C LYS A 159 9.24 11.03 1.79
N PHE A 160 8.27 10.28 2.30
CA PHE A 160 7.11 9.86 1.52
C PHE A 160 6.17 11.03 1.20
N ALA A 161 5.89 11.91 2.16
CA ALA A 161 5.04 13.08 1.97
C ALA A 161 5.60 14.04 0.91
N TRP A 162 6.92 14.23 0.91
CA TRP A 162 7.57 15.20 0.02
C TRP A 162 7.97 14.63 -1.35
N ARG A 163 7.81 13.32 -1.58
CA ARG A 163 8.23 12.65 -2.83
C ARG A 163 7.63 13.25 -4.11
N ARG A 164 6.48 13.92 -4.03
CA ARG A 164 5.82 14.57 -5.18
C ARG A 164 6.30 16.00 -5.44
N ASN A 165 6.92 16.63 -4.44
CA ASN A 165 7.38 18.02 -4.50
C ASN A 165 8.91 18.15 -4.64
N ILE A 166 9.65 17.04 -4.57
CA ILE A 166 11.10 17.03 -4.78
C ILE A 166 11.35 16.66 -6.24
N PRO A 167 11.92 17.57 -7.06
CA PRO A 167 12.32 17.25 -8.42
C PRO A 167 13.33 16.11 -8.38
N ASN A 168 13.06 15.02 -9.10
CA ASN A 168 14.02 13.92 -9.21
C ASN A 168 15.15 14.32 -10.14
N LEU A 169 16.11 15.09 -9.63
CA LEU A 169 17.22 15.63 -10.42
C LEU A 169 18.05 14.52 -11.08
N ALA A 170 18.11 13.31 -10.50
CA ALA A 170 18.76 12.16 -11.13
C ALA A 170 18.00 11.67 -12.38
N ALA A 171 16.67 11.70 -12.36
CA ALA A 171 15.86 11.42 -13.54
C ALA A 171 16.03 12.52 -14.60
N TRP A 172 16.10 13.80 -14.20
CA TRP A 172 16.42 14.91 -15.10
C TRP A 172 17.80 14.74 -15.74
N ASN A 173 18.84 14.49 -14.93
CA ASN A 173 20.21 14.28 -15.42
C ASN A 173 20.31 13.04 -16.33
N SER A 174 19.54 11.99 -16.07
CA SER A 174 19.49 10.80 -16.93
C SER A 174 18.71 11.02 -18.22
N LEU A 175 17.85 12.04 -18.27
CA LEU A 175 17.11 12.46 -19.46
C LEU A 175 17.95 13.41 -20.32
N ASP A 176 18.79 14.23 -19.68
CA ASP A 176 19.69 15.22 -20.32
C ASP A 176 21.05 14.63 -20.72
N MET A 177 21.37 13.39 -20.34
CA MET A 177 22.51 12.69 -20.96
C MET A 177 22.11 12.32 -22.38
N GLU A 178 22.58 13.12 -23.35
CA GLU A 178 22.68 12.67 -24.73
C GLU A 178 23.46 11.35 -24.73
N ASP A 179 22.83 10.26 -25.17
CA ASP A 179 23.57 9.06 -25.55
C ASP A 179 24.59 9.50 -26.59
N VAL A 180 25.88 9.40 -26.26
CA VAL A 180 26.96 9.56 -27.23
C VAL A 180 26.86 8.36 -28.17
N THR A 181 25.94 8.46 -29.12
CA THR A 181 25.60 7.43 -30.11
C THR A 181 26.68 7.28 -31.18
N ASP A 182 27.68 8.17 -31.17
CA ASP A 182 28.73 8.26 -32.19
C ASP A 182 30.10 7.85 -31.62
N LEU A 183 30.15 6.71 -30.91
CA LEU A 183 31.42 6.06 -30.55
C LEU A 183 32.26 5.72 -31.78
N ASP A 184 31.62 5.48 -32.95
CA ASP A 184 32.29 5.28 -34.24
C ASP A 184 33.11 6.50 -34.68
N LYS A 185 32.66 7.74 -34.38
CA LYS A 185 33.46 8.95 -34.62
C LYS A 185 34.67 9.04 -33.70
N CYS A 186 34.57 8.53 -32.48
CA CYS A 186 35.70 8.47 -31.55
C CYS A 186 36.74 7.44 -31.99
N GLU A 187 36.31 6.31 -32.57
CA GLU A 187 37.21 5.29 -33.13
C GLU A 187 38.01 5.82 -34.32
N HIS A 188 37.40 6.65 -35.17
CA HIS A 188 38.09 7.28 -36.31
C HIS A 188 39.10 8.37 -35.89
N LEU A 189 38.94 8.98 -34.70
CA LEU A 189 39.91 9.91 -34.13
C LEU A 189 41.12 9.19 -33.51
N LEU A 190 40.94 7.96 -33.02
CA LEU A 190 42.02 7.13 -32.49
C LEU A 190 42.89 6.47 -33.57
N GLN A 191 42.39 6.37 -34.81
CA GLN A 191 43.17 5.86 -35.95
C GLN A 191 44.06 6.92 -36.62
N ASN A 192 43.87 8.21 -36.30
CA ASN A 192 44.65 9.30 -36.89
C ASN A 192 45.86 9.73 -36.05
N ASP A 193 45.97 9.23 -34.81
CA ASP A 193 47.17 9.39 -33.99
C ASP A 193 48.10 8.20 -34.25
N ASP A 194 48.61 8.14 -35.47
CA ASP A 194 49.65 7.20 -35.92
C ASP A 194 51.02 7.71 -35.41
N TRP A 195 51.17 7.83 -34.08
CA TRP A 195 52.40 8.30 -33.42
C TRP A 195 53.49 7.22 -33.35
N GLU A 196 53.22 6.02 -33.86
CA GLU A 196 54.16 4.90 -33.87
C GLU A 196 55.15 4.94 -35.04
N LYS A 197 54.93 5.79 -36.06
CA LYS A 197 55.80 5.87 -37.24
C LYS A 197 57.08 6.69 -37.06
N ASP A 198 57.18 7.49 -35.99
CA ASP A 198 58.36 8.32 -35.71
C ASP A 198 59.35 7.65 -34.74
N LEU A 199 58.98 6.53 -34.12
CA LEU A 199 59.83 5.82 -33.16
C LEU A 199 60.86 4.87 -33.81
N ASP A 200 60.67 4.51 -35.09
CA ASP A 200 61.60 3.65 -35.82
C ASP A 200 62.81 4.40 -36.42
N ASN A 201 62.87 5.73 -36.24
CA ASN A 201 63.93 6.61 -36.76
C ASN A 201 64.85 7.21 -35.68
N LEU A 202 64.96 6.54 -34.53
CA LEU A 202 65.89 6.93 -33.47
C LEU A 202 67.05 5.92 -33.40
N ASP A 203 68.27 6.41 -33.53
CA ASP A 203 69.46 5.63 -33.20
C ASP A 203 69.60 5.47 -31.68
N GLN A 204 70.49 4.57 -31.23
CA GLN A 204 70.58 4.11 -29.83
C GLN A 204 70.93 5.20 -28.79
N GLU A 205 71.13 6.45 -29.20
CA GLU A 205 71.35 7.60 -28.32
C GLU A 205 70.29 8.72 -28.46
N GLY A 206 69.25 8.51 -29.27
CA GLY A 206 68.05 9.37 -29.28
C GLY A 206 68.21 10.71 -29.97
N HIS A 207 69.02 10.81 -31.02
CA HIS A 207 69.13 12.02 -31.84
C HIS A 207 68.37 11.86 -33.17
N LEU A 208 67.67 12.93 -33.60
CA LEU A 208 67.05 12.98 -34.92
C LEU A 208 68.16 13.00 -35.98
N VAL A 209 68.17 11.99 -36.88
CA VAL A 209 69.07 12.00 -38.04
C VAL A 209 68.47 12.92 -39.09
N ASP A 210 69.02 14.13 -39.22
CA ASP A 210 68.73 14.99 -40.37
C ASP A 210 69.23 14.30 -41.63
N SER A 211 68.31 13.75 -42.43
CA SER A 211 68.57 13.37 -43.81
C SER A 211 68.39 14.60 -44.70
N ASP A 212 69.45 15.39 -44.81
CA ASP A 212 69.65 16.24 -45.98
C ASP A 212 69.91 15.36 -47.22
N ILE A 213 69.51 15.90 -48.38
CA ILE A 213 69.81 15.55 -49.79
C ILE A 213 68.52 15.19 -50.55
N ASP A 214 68.07 15.93 -51.59
CA ASP A 214 68.75 16.86 -52.51
C ASP A 214 68.22 18.31 -52.48
#